data_AF-A0A953IMM0-F1
#
_entry.id   AF-A0A953IMM0-F1
#
_cell.length_a   1.000
_cell.length_b   1.000
_cell.length_c   1.000
_cell.angle_alpha   90.00
_cell.angle_beta   90.00
_cell.angle_gamma   90.00
#
_symmetry.space_group_name_H-M   'P 1'
#
loop_
_entity.id
_entity.type
_entity.pdbx_description
1 polymer ?
#
loop_
_entity_poly.entity_id
_entity_poly.type
_entity_poly.pdbx_seq_one_letter_code
_entity_poly.pdbx_strand_id
1 'polypeptide(L)'
;MSEMIGPYEQSDAARAAYDARWERIQAIARLEQPDRMPVGLHSFFWPANYGGITYKELMYDYDKAKQVTLAAAIELEPDGVYPLLLG
;
A
#
# COMPACT_ATOMS: atom_id res chain seq x y z
N MET A 1 -9.82 7.19 19.28
CA MET A 1 -9.13 8.50 19.49
C MET A 1 -8.24 8.71 18.29
N SER A 2 -8.32 9.87 17.63
CA SER A 2 -7.57 10.12 16.39
C SER A 2 -6.17 10.65 16.69
N GLU A 3 -5.15 10.03 16.11
CA GLU A 3 -3.74 10.45 16.17
C GLU A 3 -3.26 10.84 14.77
N MET A 4 -2.36 11.81 14.66
CA MET A 4 -1.80 12.23 13.36
C MET A 4 -0.40 11.65 13.19
N ILE A 5 -0.16 10.98 12.05
CA ILE A 5 1.18 10.60 11.61
C ILE A 5 1.49 11.39 10.33
N GLY A 6 2.25 12.47 10.45
CA GLY A 6 2.45 13.42 9.36
C GLY A 6 1.10 14.00 8.89
N PRO A 7 0.77 13.99 7.58
CA PRO A 7 -0.51 14.47 7.08
C PRO A 7 -1.66 13.45 7.21
N TYR A 8 -1.41 12.25 7.77
CA TYR A 8 -2.37 11.14 7.76
C TYR A 8 -3.07 10.97 9.11
N GLU A 9 -4.39 11.04 9.09
CA GLU A 9 -5.24 10.79 10.25
C GLU A 9 -5.36 9.29 10.56
N GLN A 10 -5.06 8.90 11.80
CA GLN A 10 -5.27 7.56 12.34
C GLN A 10 -6.60 7.50 13.07
N SER A 11 -7.70 7.54 12.32
CA SER A 11 -9.05 7.40 12.87
C SER A 11 -9.33 5.94 13.26
N ASP A 12 -10.37 5.73 14.09
CA ASP A 12 -10.79 4.38 14.47
C ASP A 12 -11.21 3.55 13.22
N ALA A 13 -11.75 4.20 12.19
CA ALA A 13 -12.08 3.58 10.91
C ALA A 13 -10.82 3.19 10.10
N ALA A 14 -9.80 4.05 10.07
CA ALA A 14 -8.53 3.75 9.41
C ALA A 14 -7.83 2.55 10.06
N ARG A 15 -7.86 2.49 11.39
CA ARG A 15 -7.36 1.35 12.16
C ARG A 15 -8.13 0.07 11.85
N ALA A 16 -9.46 0.10 11.87
CA ALA A 16 -10.27 -1.07 11.57
C ALA A 16 -10.01 -1.60 10.14
N ALA A 17 -9.84 -0.71 9.16
CA ALA A 17 -9.49 -1.09 7.80
C ALA A 17 -8.10 -1.74 7.70
N TYR A 18 -7.10 -1.19 8.40
CA TYR A 18 -5.77 -1.78 8.50
C TYR A 18 -5.81 -3.17 9.16
N ASP A 19 -6.46 -3.28 10.32
CA ASP A 19 -6.58 -4.54 11.08
C ASP A 19 -7.26 -5.62 10.23
N ALA A 20 -8.28 -5.27 9.43
CA ALA A 20 -8.92 -6.20 8.50
C ALA A 20 -7.98 -6.71 7.39
N ARG A 21 -7.17 -5.83 6.77
CA ARG A 21 -6.16 -6.26 5.77
C ARG A 21 -5.10 -7.17 6.40
N TRP A 22 -4.63 -6.80 7.59
CA TRP A 22 -3.63 -7.56 8.32
C TRP A 22 -4.15 -8.95 8.73
N GLU A 23 -5.39 -9.02 9.22
CA GLU A 23 -5.99 -10.28 9.64
C GLU A 23 -6.15 -11.27 8.48
N ARG A 24 -6.43 -10.81 7.25
CA ARG A 24 -6.43 -11.70 6.06
C ARG A 24 -5.09 -12.36 5.83
N ILE A 25 -4.01 -11.59 5.93
CA ILE A 25 -2.64 -12.10 5.75
C ILE A 25 -2.33 -13.14 6.84
N GLN A 26 -2.68 -12.82 8.08
CA GLN A 26 -2.42 -13.70 9.21
C GLN A 26 -3.29 -14.96 9.19
N ALA A 27 -4.54 -14.89 8.76
CA ALA A 27 -5.43 -16.03 8.59
C ALA A 27 -4.84 -17.06 7.60
N ILE A 28 -4.32 -16.60 6.46
CA ILE A 28 -3.66 -17.49 5.51
C ILE A 28 -2.40 -18.13 6.11
N ALA A 29 -1.60 -17.37 6.86
CA ALA A 29 -0.43 -17.91 7.55
C ALA A 29 -0.79 -19.01 8.56
N ARG A 30 -1.99 -18.94 9.15
CA ARG A 30 -2.57 -19.96 10.05
C ARG A 30 -3.33 -21.08 9.32
N LEU A 31 -3.38 -21.07 8.00
CA LEU A 31 -4.16 -22.02 7.17
C LEU A 31 -5.68 -21.92 7.39
N GLU A 32 -6.19 -20.74 7.72
CA GLU A 32 -7.60 -20.43 7.85
C GLU A 32 -8.16 -19.82 6.55
N GLN A 33 -9.48 -19.85 6.38
CA GLN A 33 -10.16 -19.23 5.23
C GLN A 33 -10.50 -17.76 5.54
N PRO A 34 -9.85 -16.77 4.89
CA PRO A 34 -10.20 -15.36 5.06
C PRO A 34 -11.51 -15.00 4.33
N ASP A 35 -12.06 -13.81 4.64
CA ASP A 35 -13.21 -13.20 3.97
C ASP A 35 -12.99 -13.03 2.45
N ARG A 36 -11.75 -12.77 2.05
CA ARG A 36 -11.27 -12.82 0.66
C ARG A 36 -9.78 -13.13 0.61
N MET A 37 -9.29 -13.57 -0.55
CA MET A 37 -7.85 -13.72 -0.78
C MET A 37 -7.17 -12.33 -0.66
N PRO A 38 -6.14 -12.17 0.19
CA PRO A 38 -5.37 -10.94 0.26
C PRO A 38 -4.51 -10.77 -0.99
N VAL A 39 -4.31 -9.53 -1.40
CA VAL A 39 -3.55 -9.18 -2.60
C VAL A 39 -2.36 -8.30 -2.22
N GLY A 40 -1.16 -8.74 -2.58
CA GLY A 40 0.06 -7.95 -2.47
C GLY A 40 0.39 -7.25 -3.78
N LEU A 41 0.56 -5.92 -3.75
CA LEU A 41 0.96 -5.14 -4.93
C LEU A 41 2.48 -5.19 -5.12
N HIS A 42 2.95 -6.24 -5.80
CA HIS A 42 4.36 -6.42 -6.17
C HIS A 42 4.62 -5.89 -7.59
N SER A 43 4.53 -4.57 -7.75
CA SER A 43 4.37 -3.93 -9.05
C SER A 43 5.67 -3.56 -9.79
N PHE A 44 6.84 -3.70 -9.16
CA PHE A 44 8.14 -3.30 -9.72
C PHE A 44 8.09 -1.92 -10.41
N PHE A 45 8.23 -1.88 -11.75
CA PHE A 45 8.24 -0.68 -12.57
C PHE A 45 6.86 -0.22 -13.06
N TRP A 46 5.81 -0.99 -12.83
CA TRP A 46 4.45 -0.63 -13.24
C TRP A 46 3.97 0.74 -12.72
N PRO A 47 4.34 1.22 -11.50
CA PRO A 47 3.98 2.57 -11.06
C PRO A 47 4.49 3.67 -11.99
N ALA A 48 5.57 3.43 -12.74
CA ALA A 48 6.03 4.37 -13.77
C ALA A 48 5.03 4.51 -14.92
N ASN A 49 4.47 3.39 -15.38
CA ASN A 49 3.45 3.38 -16.41
C ASN A 49 2.13 3.99 -15.91
N TYR A 50 1.73 3.66 -14.68
CA TYR A 50 0.55 4.21 -14.03
C TYR A 50 0.64 5.74 -13.86
N GLY A 51 1.78 6.24 -13.38
CA GLY A 51 2.01 7.66 -13.11
C GLY A 51 2.54 8.47 -14.30
N GLY A 52 2.78 7.83 -15.45
CA GLY A 52 3.33 8.49 -16.65
C GLY A 52 4.75 9.03 -16.48
N ILE A 53 5.56 8.43 -15.60
CA ILE A 53 6.97 8.80 -15.39
C ILE A 53 7.89 7.80 -16.08
N THR A 54 9.14 8.18 -16.32
CA THR A 54 10.15 7.24 -16.84
C THR A 54 10.62 6.25 -15.77
N TYR A 55 11.13 5.10 -16.18
CA TYR A 55 11.76 4.14 -15.24
C TYR A 55 12.95 4.74 -14.50
N LYS A 56 13.68 5.68 -15.14
CA LYS A 56 14.78 6.41 -14.51
C LYS A 56 14.26 7.31 -13.38
N GLU A 57 13.17 8.03 -13.62
CA GLU A 57 12.53 8.84 -12.57
C GLU A 57 12.01 7.96 -11.43
N LEU A 58 11.37 6.83 -11.73
CA LEU A 58 10.92 5.90 -10.68
C LEU A 58 12.09 5.40 -9.78
N MET A 59 13.28 5.20 -10.35
CA MET A 59 14.43 4.71 -9.59
C MET A 59 15.19 5.79 -8.81
N TYR A 60 15.23 7.03 -9.30
CA TYR A 60 16.15 8.06 -8.80
C TYR A 60 15.47 9.34 -8.30
N ASP A 61 14.20 9.55 -8.61
CA ASP A 61 13.38 10.65 -8.09
C ASP A 61 12.42 10.10 -7.04
N TYR A 62 12.86 10.12 -5.77
CA TYR A 62 12.11 9.51 -4.68
C TYR A 62 10.77 10.19 -4.40
N ASP A 63 10.67 11.50 -4.65
CA ASP A 63 9.42 12.23 -4.47
C ASP A 63 8.39 11.77 -5.51
N LYS A 64 8.80 11.69 -6.79
CA LYS A 64 7.93 11.13 -7.84
C LYS A 64 7.59 9.67 -7.57
N ALA A 65 8.57 8.85 -7.19
CA ALA A 65 8.37 7.44 -6.90
C ALA A 65 7.36 7.23 -5.76
N LYS A 66 7.49 7.99 -4.67
CA LYS A 66 6.56 7.97 -3.53
C LYS A 66 5.16 8.41 -3.96
N GLN A 67 5.06 9.49 -4.73
CA GLN A 67 3.77 10.01 -5.21
C GLN A 67 3.02 8.99 -6.07
N VAL A 68 3.65 8.43 -7.11
CA VAL A 68 2.97 7.50 -8.03
C VAL A 68 2.64 6.18 -7.36
N THR A 69 3.51 5.69 -6.47
CA THR A 69 3.28 4.44 -5.74
C THR A 69 2.17 4.61 -4.70
N LEU A 70 2.11 5.75 -4.00
CA LEU A 70 1.06 6.02 -3.02
C LEU A 70 -0.30 6.16 -3.71
N ALA A 71 -0.34 6.86 -4.84
CA ALA A 71 -1.55 6.99 -5.64
C ALA A 71 -2.08 5.62 -6.08
N ALA A 72 -1.22 4.74 -6.59
CA ALA A 72 -1.59 3.37 -6.95
C ALA A 72 -2.09 2.56 -5.74
N ALA A 73 -1.44 2.68 -4.58
CA ALA A 73 -1.84 1.96 -3.37
C ALA A 73 -3.19 2.43 -2.81
N ILE A 74 -3.49 3.74 -2.90
CA ILE A 74 -4.78 4.30 -2.50
C ILE A 74 -5.88 3.86 -3.47
N GLU A 75 -5.62 3.85 -4.77
CA GLU A 75 -6.61 3.45 -5.78
C GLU A 75 -6.95 1.96 -5.70
N LEU A 76 -5.93 1.11 -5.57
CA LEU A 76 -6.09 -0.35 -5.64
C LEU A 76 -6.37 -1.01 -4.29
N GLU A 77 -6.11 -0.30 -3.18
CA GLU A 77 -6.27 -0.77 -1.81
C GLU A 77 -5.76 -2.21 -1.54
N PRO A 78 -4.50 -2.54 -1.90
CA PRO A 78 -3.97 -3.88 -1.66
C PRO A 78 -3.81 -4.14 -0.15
N ASP A 79 -3.80 -5.42 0.24
CA ASP A 79 -3.56 -5.81 1.64
C ASP A 79 -2.07 -5.65 2.03
N GLY A 80 -1.18 -5.65 1.03
CA GLY A 80 0.24 -5.38 1.21
C GLY A 80 0.86 -4.59 0.06
N VAL A 81 1.79 -3.71 0.36
CA VAL A 81 2.50 -2.85 -0.60
C VAL A 81 4.00 -3.17 -0.64
N TYR A 82 4.61 -3.05 -1.82
CA TYR A 82 6.06 -3.19 -1.99
C TYR A 82 6.82 -2.01 -1.33
N PRO A 83 8.04 -2.21 -0.78
CA PRO A 83 8.86 -1.22 -0.06
C PRO A 83 9.22 0.09 -0.77
N LEU A 84 8.71 0.39 -1.96
CA LEU A 84 8.84 1.72 -2.59
C LEU A 84 8.14 2.84 -1.80
N LEU A 85 7.29 2.47 -0.83
CA LEU A 85 6.68 3.39 0.13
C LEU A 85 7.45 3.52 1.45
N LEU A 86 8.56 2.80 1.62
CA LEU A 86 9.43 2.93 2.80
C LEU A 86 10.42 4.07 2.55
N GLY A 87 9.97 5.30 2.84
CA GLY A 87 10.75 6.53 2.75
C GLY A 87 10.02 7.71 3.37
#